data_AF-A0A3D4PW27-F1
#
_entry.id   AF-A0A3D4PW27-F1
#
_cell.length_a   1.000
_cell.length_b   1.000
_cell.length_c   1.000
_cell.angle_alpha   90.00
_cell.angle_beta   90.00
_cell.angle_gamma   90.00
#
_symmetry.space_group_name_H-M   'P 1'
#
loop_
_entity.id
_entity.type
_entity.pdbx_description
1 polymer ?
#
loop_
_entity_poly.entity_id
_entity_poly.type
_entity_poly.pdbx_seq_one_letter_code
_entity_poly.pdbx_strand_id
1 'polypeptide(L)'
;MKYIEKATHLLFTLCLLAFAALQFNDPDPMTWILFYVICAAVPALALVNRPMDSVFWIALIVCGIALAIYASGAYNYYLHRNEEPLMQSMNPEKPYIEEAREFLGALIATVFVVISHVLARYRKK
;
A
#
# COMPACT_ATOMS: atom_id res chain seq x y z
N MET A 1 8.32 -24.48 -3.88
CA MET A 1 8.53 -23.07 -3.48
C MET A 1 8.34 -22.08 -4.62
N LYS A 2 8.91 -22.28 -5.82
CA LYS A 2 8.79 -21.36 -6.98
C LYS A 2 7.36 -20.96 -7.37
N TYR A 3 6.40 -21.91 -7.33
CA TYR A 3 4.99 -21.63 -7.65
C TYR A 3 4.30 -20.77 -6.59
N ILE A 4 4.61 -21.00 -5.31
CA ILE A 4 4.07 -20.23 -4.19
C ILE A 4 4.55 -18.79 -4.29
N GLU A 5 5.84 -18.57 -4.53
CA GLU A 5 6.41 -17.23 -4.72
C GLU A 5 5.72 -16.46 -5.86
N LYS A 6 5.58 -17.10 -7.03
CA LYS A 6 4.88 -16.49 -8.17
C LYS A 6 3.42 -16.18 -7.84
N ALA A 7 2.72 -17.09 -7.16
CA ALA A 7 1.35 -16.87 -6.72
C ALA A 7 1.26 -15.68 -5.75
N THR A 8 2.20 -15.55 -4.81
CA THR A 8 2.28 -14.42 -3.88
C THR A 8 2.49 -13.10 -4.61
N HIS A 9 3.45 -13.02 -5.54
CA HIS A 9 3.67 -11.79 -6.31
C HIS A 9 2.46 -11.43 -7.17
N LEU A 10 1.85 -12.42 -7.83
CA LEU A 10 0.64 -12.20 -8.62
C LEU A 10 -0.49 -11.67 -7.75
N LEU A 11 -0.73 -12.28 -6.59
CA LEU A 11 -1.75 -11.85 -5.65
C LEU A 11 -1.50 -10.40 -5.20
N PHE A 12 -0.28 -10.07 -4.77
CA PHE A 12 0.06 -8.71 -4.33
C PHE A 12 -0.09 -7.68 -5.43
N THR A 13 0.35 -7.98 -6.66
CA THR A 13 0.14 -7.09 -7.80
C THR A 13 -1.35 -6.85 -8.04
N LEU A 14 -2.17 -7.91 -8.10
CA LEU A 14 -3.61 -7.77 -8.35
C LEU A 14 -4.31 -7.02 -7.21
N CYS A 15 -3.97 -7.28 -5.95
CA CYS A 15 -4.52 -6.56 -4.81
C CYS A 15 -4.18 -5.06 -4.86
N LEU A 16 -2.93 -4.69 -5.13
CA LEU A 16 -2.53 -3.28 -5.20
C LEU A 16 -3.18 -2.55 -6.38
N LEU A 17 -3.32 -3.22 -7.53
CA LEU A 17 -4.05 -2.66 -8.66
C LEU A 17 -5.56 -2.55 -8.38
N ALA A 18 -6.14 -3.49 -7.62
CA ALA A 18 -7.51 -3.39 -7.17
C ALA A 18 -7.68 -2.19 -6.20
N PHE A 19 -6.75 -1.97 -5.27
CA PHE A 19 -6.76 -0.79 -4.42
C PHE A 19 -6.68 0.50 -5.24
N ALA A 20 -5.79 0.57 -6.24
CA ALA A 20 -5.76 1.70 -7.16
C ALA A 20 -7.11 1.92 -7.86
N ALA A 21 -7.75 0.87 -8.35
CA ALA A 21 -9.05 0.96 -9.01
C ALA A 21 -10.17 1.45 -8.07
N LEU A 22 -10.11 1.13 -6.77
CA LEU A 22 -11.10 1.59 -5.81
C LEU A 22 -11.02 3.10 -5.56
N GLN A 23 -9.86 3.71 -5.78
CA GLN A 23 -9.64 5.15 -5.53
C GLN A 23 -10.35 6.06 -6.52
N PHE A 24 -10.86 5.54 -7.65
CA PHE A 24 -11.74 6.35 -8.53
C PHE A 24 -13.02 6.84 -7.84
N ASN A 25 -13.38 6.28 -6.69
CA ASN A 25 -14.51 6.73 -5.88
C ASN A 25 -14.15 7.85 -4.89
N ASP A 26 -12.87 8.18 -4.73
CA ASP A 26 -12.41 9.18 -3.76
C ASP A 26 -12.34 10.59 -4.37
N PRO A 27 -12.42 11.67 -3.56
CA PRO A 27 -12.35 13.05 -4.04
C PRO A 27 -11.01 13.45 -4.67
N ASP A 28 -9.89 12.88 -4.18
CA ASP A 28 -8.55 13.03 -4.78
C ASP A 28 -8.00 11.64 -5.20
N PRO A 29 -8.46 11.13 -6.36
CA PRO A 29 -8.14 9.77 -6.78
C PRO A 29 -6.68 9.63 -7.26
N MET A 30 -6.11 10.68 -7.85
CA MET A 30 -4.88 10.56 -8.64
C MET A 30 -3.65 10.26 -7.79
N THR A 31 -3.55 10.90 -6.62
CA THR A 31 -2.44 10.73 -5.68
C THR A 31 -2.33 9.27 -5.24
N TRP A 32 -3.45 8.67 -4.83
CA TRP A 32 -3.49 7.30 -4.35
C TRP A 32 -3.43 6.25 -5.47
N ILE A 33 -4.02 6.51 -6.64
CA ILE A 33 -3.83 5.65 -7.81
C ILE A 33 -2.34 5.53 -8.14
N LEU A 34 -1.64 6.67 -8.21
CA LEU A 34 -0.21 6.68 -8.51
C LEU A 34 0.60 5.96 -7.43
N PHE A 35 0.28 6.21 -6.15
CA PHE A 35 0.88 5.51 -5.01
C PHE A 35 0.78 3.99 -5.15
N TYR A 36 -0.42 3.46 -5.37
CA TYR A 36 -0.65 2.02 -5.47
C TYR A 36 -0.03 1.41 -6.73
N VAL A 37 -0.01 2.13 -7.85
CA VAL A 37 0.65 1.68 -9.09
C VAL A 37 2.17 1.57 -8.91
N ILE A 38 2.80 2.55 -8.25
CA ILE A 38 4.23 2.49 -7.91
C ILE A 38 4.52 1.27 -7.02
N CYS A 39 3.68 1.03 -6.01
CA CYS A 39 3.83 -0.13 -5.13
C CYS A 39 3.62 -1.45 -5.89
N ALA A 40 2.64 -1.52 -6.79
CA ALA A 40 2.32 -2.72 -7.58
C ALA A 40 3.43 -3.11 -8.56
N ALA A 41 4.25 -2.14 -9.00
CA ALA A 41 5.36 -2.38 -9.89
C ALA A 41 6.42 -3.32 -9.28
N VAL A 42 6.62 -3.30 -7.95
CA VAL A 42 7.60 -4.15 -7.27
C VAL A 42 7.26 -5.65 -7.39
N PRO A 43 6.10 -6.15 -6.91
CA PRO A 43 5.71 -7.54 -7.12
C PRO A 43 5.56 -7.89 -8.61
N ALA A 44 5.15 -6.95 -9.47
CA ALA A 44 5.01 -7.21 -10.90
C ALA A 44 6.37 -7.50 -11.55
N LEU A 45 7.39 -6.69 -11.27
CA LEU A 45 8.76 -6.93 -11.74
C LEU A 45 9.35 -8.22 -11.15
N ALA A 46 9.04 -8.52 -9.89
CA ALA A 46 9.42 -9.77 -9.23
C ALA A 46 8.85 -11.01 -9.95
N LEU A 47 7.58 -10.94 -10.37
CA LEU A 47 6.86 -12.00 -11.08
C LEU A 47 7.50 -12.31 -12.44
N VAL A 48 7.92 -11.28 -13.18
CA VAL A 48 8.58 -11.42 -14.49
C VAL A 48 10.10 -11.55 -14.43
N ASN A 49 10.68 -11.70 -13.22
CA ASN A 49 12.12 -11.83 -12.99
C ASN A 49 12.97 -10.64 -13.49
N ARG A 50 12.41 -9.44 -13.49
CA ARG A 50 13.11 -8.20 -13.86
C ARG A 50 13.81 -7.57 -12.64
N PRO A 51 14.88 -6.79 -12.85
CA PRO A 51 15.49 -6.03 -11.76
C PRO A 51 14.48 -5.05 -11.18
N MET A 52 14.38 -5.00 -9.85
CA MET A 52 13.39 -4.19 -9.13
C MET A 52 14.00 -3.27 -8.08
N ASP A 53 15.31 -3.34 -7.81
CA ASP A 53 15.92 -2.68 -6.64
C ASP A 53 15.68 -1.16 -6.64
N SER A 54 15.79 -0.49 -7.80
CA SER A 54 15.48 0.93 -7.92
C SER A 54 14.00 1.23 -7.65
N VAL A 55 13.09 0.42 -8.19
CA VAL A 55 11.64 0.58 -8.01
C VAL A 55 11.23 0.29 -6.56
N PHE A 56 11.88 -0.69 -5.92
CA PHE A 56 11.70 -1.00 -4.50
C PHE A 56 12.04 0.20 -3.62
N TRP A 57 13.18 0.84 -3.83
CA TRP A 57 13.55 2.01 -3.03
C TRP A 57 12.62 3.20 -3.27
N ILE A 58 12.20 3.45 -4.51
CA ILE A 58 11.20 4.48 -4.82
C ILE A 58 9.88 4.18 -4.08
N ALA A 59 9.37 2.95 -4.19
CA ALA A 59 8.14 2.54 -3.52
C ALA A 59 8.25 2.65 -1.99
N LEU A 60 9.40 2.27 -1.41
CA LEU A 60 9.63 2.36 0.03
C LEU A 60 9.69 3.81 0.52
N ILE A 61 10.31 4.72 -0.24
CA ILE A 61 10.33 6.15 0.08
C ILE A 61 8.92 6.72 0.04
N VAL A 62 8.17 6.44 -1.03
CA VAL A 62 6.79 6.92 -1.20
C VAL A 62 5.88 6.36 -0.07
N CYS A 63 6.03 5.08 0.28
CA CYS A 63 5.38 4.48 1.45
C CYS A 63 5.74 5.20 2.75
N GLY A 64 7.03 5.47 2.99
CA GLY A 64 7.50 6.17 4.17
C GLY A 64 6.95 7.59 4.30
N ILE A 65 6.88 8.32 3.19
CA ILE A 65 6.27 9.66 3.14
C ILE A 65 4.79 9.59 3.48
N ALA A 66 4.02 8.68 2.85
CA ALA A 66 2.60 8.52 3.14
C ALA A 66 2.37 8.15 4.62
N LEU A 67 3.11 7.17 5.15
CA LEU A 67 3.01 6.80 6.56
C LEU A 67 3.32 7.98 7.49
N ALA A 68 4.34 8.80 7.18
CA ALA A 68 4.68 9.96 7.99
C ALA A 68 3.60 11.05 7.96
N ILE A 69 3.04 11.35 6.78
CA ILE A 69 1.97 12.35 6.61
C ILE A 69 0.73 11.96 7.40
N TYR A 70 0.32 10.70 7.33
CA TYR A 70 -0.96 10.24 7.90
C TYR A 70 -0.84 9.65 9.32
N ALA A 71 0.36 9.64 9.90
CA ALA A 71 0.61 9.07 11.23
C ALA A 71 -0.19 9.76 12.34
N SER A 72 -0.30 11.10 12.29
CA SER A 72 -1.05 11.87 13.30
C SER A 72 -2.54 11.55 13.26
N GLY A 73 -3.11 11.43 12.07
CA GLY A 73 -4.52 11.06 11.88
C GLY A 73 -4.81 9.65 12.35
N ALA A 74 -3.97 8.70 11.97
CA ALA A 74 -4.06 7.32 12.45
C ALA A 74 -3.96 7.23 13.98
N TYR A 75 -3.07 8.00 14.60
CA TYR A 75 -2.96 8.06 16.05
C TYR A 75 -4.20 8.69 16.70
N ASN A 76 -4.72 9.78 16.13
CA ASN A 76 -5.94 10.42 16.63
C ASN A 76 -7.16 9.48 16.51
N TYR A 77 -7.30 8.78 15.39
CA TYR A 77 -8.30 7.73 15.24
C TYR A 77 -8.14 6.62 16.28
N TYR A 78 -6.91 6.18 16.55
CA TYR A 78 -6.65 5.15 17.56
C TYR A 78 -7.16 5.55 18.95
N LEU A 79 -7.10 6.84 19.31
CA LEU A 79 -7.65 7.34 20.57
C LEU A 79 -9.19 7.30 20.61
N HIS A 80 -9.86 7.49 19.48
CA HIS A 80 -11.33 7.54 19.35
C HIS A 80 -11.96 6.26 18.75
N ARG A 81 -11.17 5.19 18.59
CA ARG A 81 -11.57 3.96 17.88
C ARG A 81 -12.79 3.23 18.45
N ASN A 82 -13.14 3.50 19.71
CA ASN A 82 -14.30 2.90 20.38
C ASN A 82 -15.59 3.69 20.14
N GLU A 83 -15.48 4.92 19.64
CA GLU A 83 -16.59 5.85 19.43
C GLU A 83 -17.02 5.84 17.96
N GLU A 84 -16.05 5.68 17.04
CA GLU A 84 -16.27 5.84 15.61
C GLU A 84 -15.80 4.62 14.80
N PRO A 85 -16.67 3.99 13.99
CA PRO A 85 -16.24 2.92 13.10
C PRO A 85 -15.31 3.45 12.00
N LEU A 86 -14.28 2.68 11.66
CA LEU A 86 -13.33 3.05 10.59
C LEU A 86 -13.99 3.01 9.20
N MET A 87 -14.90 2.07 9.00
CA MET A 87 -15.63 1.85 7.74
C MET A 87 -16.92 2.66 7.73
N GLN A 88 -16.81 3.98 7.73
CA GLN A 88 -17.93 4.90 7.62
C GLN A 88 -17.81 5.80 6.40
N SER A 89 -18.92 6.43 6.01
CA SER A 89 -18.92 7.42 4.95
C SER A 89 -18.05 8.62 5.33
N MET A 90 -17.43 9.24 4.32
CA MET A 90 -16.55 10.38 4.50
C MET A 90 -17.28 11.52 5.24
N ASN A 91 -16.72 11.97 6.35
CA ASN A 91 -17.26 13.06 7.15
C ASN A 91 -16.20 14.17 7.30
N PRO A 92 -16.45 15.38 6.74
CA PRO A 92 -15.54 16.52 6.87
C PRO A 92 -15.22 16.93 8.31
N GLU A 93 -16.11 16.64 9.26
CA GLU A 93 -15.89 16.96 10.68
C GLU A 93 -14.89 16.02 11.36
N LYS A 94 -14.59 14.86 10.74
CA LYS A 94 -13.72 13.82 11.31
C LYS A 94 -12.65 13.37 10.29
N PRO A 95 -11.75 14.28 9.87
CA PRO A 95 -10.74 13.98 8.85
C PRO A 95 -9.77 12.87 9.27
N TYR A 96 -9.52 12.73 10.57
CA TYR A 96 -8.63 11.71 11.13
C TYR A 96 -9.04 10.27 10.81
N ILE A 97 -10.32 10.01 10.48
CA ILE A 97 -10.80 8.68 10.06
C ILE A 97 -10.26 8.35 8.68
N GLU A 98 -10.31 9.32 7.75
CA GLU A 98 -9.78 9.13 6.40
C GLU A 98 -8.26 8.99 6.44
N GLU A 99 -7.58 9.87 7.18
CA GLU A 99 -6.14 9.78 7.39
C GLU A 99 -5.73 8.42 7.99
N ALA A 100 -6.54 7.84 8.88
CA ALA A 100 -6.29 6.50 9.42
C ALA A 100 -6.45 5.40 8.36
N ARG A 101 -7.44 5.50 7.47
CA ARG A 101 -7.64 4.56 6.35
C ARG A 101 -6.46 4.63 5.38
N GLU A 102 -6.06 5.84 5.02
CA GLU A 102 -4.91 6.15 4.18
C GLU A 102 -3.60 5.60 4.75
N PHE A 103 -3.36 5.81 6.05
CA PHE A 103 -2.22 5.25 6.76
C PHE A 103 -2.20 3.72 6.72
N LEU A 104 -3.34 3.07 6.98
CA LEU A 104 -3.44 1.61 6.94
C LEU A 104 -3.24 1.05 5.53
N GLY A 105 -3.77 1.72 4.52
CA GLY A 105 -3.52 1.40 3.11
C GLY A 105 -2.03 1.46 2.76
N ALA A 106 -1.35 2.53 3.16
CA ALA A 106 0.10 2.67 2.98
C ALA A 106 0.90 1.61 3.75
N LEU A 107 0.47 1.24 4.96
CA LEU A 107 1.12 0.19 5.76
C LEU A 107 1.02 -1.18 5.07
N ILE A 108 -0.17 -1.54 4.57
CA ILE A 108 -0.38 -2.79 3.84
C ILE A 108 0.47 -2.81 2.56
N ALA A 109 0.49 -1.72 1.80
CA ALA A 109 1.32 -1.60 0.59
C ALA A 109 2.80 -1.77 0.90
N THR A 110 3.29 -1.16 1.99
CA THR A 110 4.67 -1.32 2.47
C THR A 110 5.02 -2.79 2.72
N VAL A 111 4.14 -3.51 3.42
CA VAL A 111 4.35 -4.94 3.71
C VAL A 111 4.43 -5.75 2.42
N PHE A 112 3.55 -5.50 1.45
CA PHE A 112 3.57 -6.21 0.17
C PHE A 112 4.86 -5.95 -0.63
N VAL A 113 5.32 -4.70 -0.65
CA VAL A 113 6.57 -4.29 -1.31
C VAL A 113 7.77 -4.97 -0.66
N VAL A 114 7.87 -4.94 0.67
CA VAL A 114 8.99 -5.54 1.42
C VAL A 114 9.02 -7.06 1.27
N ILE A 115 7.89 -7.73 1.47
CA ILE A 115 7.81 -9.20 1.28
C ILE A 115 8.19 -9.57 -0.15
N SER A 116 7.73 -8.80 -1.14
CA SER A 116 8.06 -9.07 -2.54
C SER A 116 9.56 -8.97 -2.81
N HIS A 117 10.21 -7.93 -2.29
CA HIS A 117 11.65 -7.76 -2.45
C HIS A 117 12.45 -8.87 -1.75
N VAL A 118 12.05 -9.24 -0.53
CA VAL A 118 12.70 -10.29 0.26
C VAL A 118 12.59 -11.64 -0.44
N LEU A 119 11.39 -12.04 -0.87
CA LEU A 119 11.17 -13.31 -1.58
C LEU A 119 11.97 -13.39 -2.89
N ALA A 120 11.97 -12.30 -3.67
CA ALA A 120 12.70 -12.26 -4.93
C ALA A 120 14.23 -12.31 -4.76
N ARG A 121 14.75 -11.82 -3.63
CA ARG A 121 16.18 -11.95 -3.28
C ARG A 121 16.56 -13.36 -2.86
N TYR A 122 15.70 -14.06 -2.11
CA TYR A 122 15.93 -15.47 -1.77
C TYR A 122 15.99 -16.38 -3.00
N ARG A 123 15.23 -16.08 -4.07
CA ARG A 123 15.30 -16.83 -5.33
C ARG A 123 16.65 -16.72 -6.06
N LYS A 124 17.39 -15.63 -5.87
CA LYS A 124 18.67 -15.38 -6.55
C LYS A 124 19.87 -15.98 -5.82
N LYS A 125 19.72 -16.38 -4.56
CA LYS A 125 20.73 -17.11 -3.79
C LYS A 125 20.55 -18.60 -3.99
#